data_AF-A0A942ENF5-F1
#
_entry.id   AF-A0A942ENF5-F1
#
_cell.length_a   1.000
_cell.length_b   1.000
_cell.length_c   1.000
_cell.angle_alpha   90.00
_cell.angle_beta   90.00
_cell.angle_gamma   90.00
#
_symmetry.space_group_name_H-M   'P 1'
#
loop_
_entity.id
_entity.type
_entity.pdbx_description
1 polymer ?
#
loop_
_entity_poly.entity_id
_entity_poly.type
_entity_poly.pdbx_seq_one_letter_code
_entity_poly.pdbx_strand_id
1 'polypeptide(L)'
;MFKSLSWLLGGKRLEAKRNFRTLFFLVFYVLSYLPLVGCLSVGNPPKTEQQINQRSDNLLLVERVVDGDTFVITGGERVRLIGVDAPDARLAASSETYGKEAAAFTREKIEGMHVKLVYDVQQRDQYGRLLAYVYLEDGKFFNELLVREGYAQVYTVAPNVARAEILQEAQRHALENKLGLWGLSEVLAELDKLWLNESGQGLIKGNIRNGREKIYHLPGGRYYQVTRAELWFKTEREAVENGFRKSRR
;
A
#
# COMPACT_ATOMS: atom_id res chain seq x y z
N MET A 1 39.55 -6.60 59.98
CA MET A 1 40.32 -6.98 61.18
C MET A 1 39.33 -7.43 62.25
N PHE A 2 39.44 -8.67 62.76
CA PHE A 2 38.78 -9.27 63.95
C PHE A 2 37.27 -9.12 64.27
N LYS A 3 36.65 -10.28 64.59
CA LYS A 3 35.45 -10.55 65.45
C LYS A 3 34.07 -10.07 64.91
N SER A 4 32.96 -10.82 64.99
CA SER A 4 32.37 -11.75 66.01
C SER A 4 31.70 -11.00 67.17
N LEU A 5 30.51 -11.34 67.72
CA LEU A 5 29.64 -12.55 67.72
C LEU A 5 28.17 -12.11 67.30
N SER A 6 26.96 -12.65 67.57
CA SER A 6 26.44 -13.83 68.31
C SER A 6 24.94 -14.19 68.00
N TRP A 7 24.65 -15.46 67.68
CA TRP A 7 23.40 -16.25 67.96
C TRP A 7 22.06 -15.72 67.35
N LEU A 8 20.95 -16.48 67.16
CA LEU A 8 20.52 -17.80 67.68
C LEU A 8 19.84 -18.69 66.59
N LEU A 9 19.32 -19.86 66.98
CA LEU A 9 18.95 -20.99 66.10
C LEU A 9 17.43 -21.24 65.97
N GLY A 10 17.04 -21.91 64.88
CA GLY A 10 15.76 -22.63 64.74
C GLY A 10 14.78 -22.01 63.72
N GLY A 11 14.30 -22.68 62.67
CA GLY A 11 14.71 -23.98 62.12
C GLY A 11 13.53 -24.93 61.85
N LYS A 12 13.30 -25.27 60.57
CA LYS A 12 12.73 -26.54 60.11
C LYS A 12 13.03 -26.75 58.62
N ARG A 13 13.49 -27.95 58.29
CA ARG A 13 13.88 -28.44 56.96
C ARG A 13 13.00 -29.64 56.64
N LEU A 14 12.68 -29.88 55.38
CA LEU A 14 12.67 -31.23 54.77
C LEU A 14 12.53 -31.11 53.25
N GLU A 15 13.41 -31.80 52.52
CA GLU A 15 13.45 -31.79 51.05
C GLU A 15 12.70 -33.01 50.47
N ALA A 16 12.14 -32.85 49.27
CA ALA A 16 11.55 -33.96 48.53
C ALA A 16 12.64 -34.95 48.04
N LYS A 17 12.34 -36.26 48.08
CA LYS A 17 13.23 -37.30 47.53
C LYS A 17 12.59 -38.06 46.36
N ARG A 18 13.41 -38.26 45.32
CA ARG A 18 13.12 -38.92 44.05
C ARG A 18 13.81 -40.29 44.01
N ASN A 19 13.09 -41.35 43.62
CA ASN A 19 13.60 -42.67 43.15
C ASN A 19 12.48 -43.29 42.27
N PHE A 20 12.63 -43.94 41.10
CA PHE A 20 13.72 -44.51 40.29
C PHE A 20 13.75 -46.07 40.21
N ARG A 21 12.90 -46.60 39.32
CA ARG A 21 13.10 -47.71 38.33
C ARG A 21 13.33 -49.18 38.77
N THR A 22 12.82 -50.07 37.89
CA THR A 22 13.26 -51.47 37.57
C THR A 22 12.99 -52.57 38.62
N LEU A 23 12.84 -53.87 38.31
CA LEU A 23 13.17 -54.66 37.09
C LEU A 23 12.28 -55.95 36.91
N PHE A 24 11.78 -56.19 35.68
CA PHE A 24 11.43 -57.47 34.97
C PHE A 24 10.69 -58.72 35.55
N PHE A 25 9.99 -59.41 34.60
CA PHE A 25 9.77 -60.88 34.44
C PHE A 25 8.75 -61.62 35.38
N LEU A 26 8.04 -62.70 34.99
CA LEU A 26 7.94 -63.52 33.73
C LEU A 26 6.57 -64.25 33.61
N VAL A 27 6.17 -64.63 32.37
CA VAL A 27 5.16 -65.63 31.89
C VAL A 27 3.87 -65.94 32.70
N PHE A 28 2.68 -65.72 32.11
CA PHE A 28 1.80 -66.78 31.53
C PHE A 28 0.45 -66.24 31.02
N TYR A 29 0.05 -66.69 29.81
CA TYR A 29 -1.33 -66.95 29.29
C TYR A 29 -2.48 -65.94 29.65
N VAL A 30 -3.23 -65.42 28.67
CA VAL A 30 -4.48 -66.02 28.13
C VAL A 30 -5.03 -65.12 26.99
N LEU A 31 -5.65 -65.72 25.95
CA LEU A 31 -6.55 -65.13 24.91
C LEU A 31 -6.15 -63.75 24.31
N SER A 32 -5.64 -63.60 23.08
CA SER A 32 -6.11 -64.09 21.77
C SER A 32 -7.40 -63.46 21.20
N TYR A 33 -7.63 -62.16 21.40
CA TYR A 33 -8.50 -61.36 20.52
C TYR A 33 -7.89 -59.98 20.23
N LEU A 34 -7.21 -59.86 19.08
CA LEU A 34 -6.68 -58.60 18.56
C LEU A 34 -6.59 -58.69 17.02
N PRO A 35 -7.64 -58.30 16.27
CA PRO A 35 -7.52 -58.13 14.83
C PRO A 35 -6.52 -57.01 14.53
N LEU A 36 -5.71 -57.17 13.48
CA LEU A 36 -4.63 -56.22 13.19
C LEU A 36 -5.18 -54.81 12.93
N VAL A 37 -4.47 -53.82 13.46
CA VAL A 37 -4.73 -52.40 13.20
C VAL A 37 -4.51 -52.12 11.72
N GLY A 38 -5.60 -51.96 10.97
CA GLY A 38 -5.57 -51.34 9.65
C GLY A 38 -5.13 -49.88 9.82
N CYS A 39 -3.98 -49.52 9.23
CA CYS A 39 -3.44 -48.17 9.31
C CYS A 39 -4.27 -47.21 8.44
N LEU A 40 -5.41 -46.76 8.96
CA LEU A 40 -6.18 -45.68 8.37
C LEU A 40 -5.34 -44.40 8.42
N SER A 41 -4.97 -43.92 7.24
CA SER A 41 -4.37 -42.60 7.07
C SER A 41 -5.27 -41.56 7.72
N VAL A 42 -4.74 -40.88 8.75
CA VAL A 42 -5.35 -39.66 9.28
C VAL A 42 -5.06 -38.54 8.27
N GLY A 43 -5.81 -38.58 7.15
CA GLY A 43 -5.99 -37.39 6.33
C GLY A 43 -6.57 -36.30 7.23
N ASN A 44 -5.94 -35.12 7.22
CA ASN A 44 -6.47 -33.97 7.94
C ASN A 44 -7.95 -33.80 7.56
N PRO A 45 -8.88 -33.66 8.52
CA PRO A 45 -10.29 -33.51 8.19
C PRO A 45 -10.45 -32.30 7.25
N PRO A 46 -11.24 -32.41 6.17
CA PRO A 46 -11.50 -31.28 5.30
C PRO A 46 -12.07 -30.14 6.15
N LYS A 47 -11.48 -28.94 6.02
CA LYS A 47 -11.90 -27.78 6.80
C LYS A 47 -13.38 -27.54 6.54
N THR A 48 -14.20 -27.79 7.57
CA THR A 48 -15.66 -27.78 7.45
C THR A 48 -16.14 -26.43 6.94
N GLU A 49 -17.18 -26.41 6.11
CA GLU A 49 -17.72 -25.18 5.47
C GLU A 49 -18.05 -24.08 6.50
N GLN A 50 -18.35 -24.46 7.74
CA GLN A 50 -18.52 -23.54 8.88
C GLN A 50 -17.29 -22.63 9.14
N GLN A 51 -16.06 -23.09 8.87
CA GLN A 51 -14.84 -22.27 8.94
C GLN A 51 -14.66 -21.34 7.73
N ILE A 52 -15.35 -21.61 6.62
CA ILE A 52 -15.37 -20.74 5.44
C ILE A 52 -16.40 -19.63 5.66
N ASN A 53 -17.61 -19.97 6.11
CA ASN A 53 -18.67 -18.99 6.35
C ASN A 53 -18.27 -17.89 7.36
N GLN A 54 -17.61 -18.24 8.47
CA GLN A 54 -17.16 -17.23 9.46
C GLN A 54 -16.10 -16.23 8.93
N ARG A 55 -15.52 -16.43 7.74
CA ARG A 55 -14.71 -15.41 7.05
C ARG A 55 -15.55 -14.46 6.19
N SER A 56 -16.72 -14.88 5.74
CA SER A 56 -17.57 -14.16 4.80
C SER A 56 -18.42 -13.07 5.46
N ASP A 57 -18.80 -13.25 6.74
CA ASP A 57 -19.79 -12.42 7.45
C ASP A 57 -19.43 -10.92 7.63
N ASN A 58 -18.27 -10.46 7.15
CA ASN A 58 -17.82 -9.05 7.22
C ASN A 58 -17.11 -8.58 5.92
N LEU A 59 -17.36 -9.25 4.79
CA LEU A 59 -16.83 -8.87 3.48
C LEU A 59 -17.91 -8.15 2.66
N LEU A 60 -17.60 -6.94 2.18
CA LEU A 60 -18.52 -6.05 1.48
C LEU A 60 -18.00 -5.78 0.06
N LEU A 61 -18.83 -6.07 -0.95
CA LEU A 61 -18.50 -5.83 -2.36
C LEU A 61 -18.43 -4.33 -2.65
N VAL A 62 -17.38 -3.91 -3.35
CA VAL A 62 -17.21 -2.55 -3.87
C VAL A 62 -17.87 -2.46 -5.25
N GLU A 63 -18.99 -1.75 -5.32
CA GLU A 63 -19.74 -1.55 -6.57
C GLU A 63 -19.06 -0.57 -7.52
N ARG A 64 -18.40 0.47 -6.99
CA ARG A 64 -17.80 1.56 -7.79
C ARG A 64 -16.80 2.40 -7.01
N VAL A 65 -15.65 2.68 -7.61
CA VAL A 65 -14.67 3.67 -7.15
C VAL A 65 -15.02 5.06 -7.70
N VAL A 66 -15.04 6.09 -6.86
CA VAL A 66 -15.43 7.47 -7.23
C VAL A 66 -14.20 8.31 -7.59
N ASP A 67 -13.15 8.17 -6.79
CA ASP A 67 -11.86 8.85 -6.87
C ASP A 67 -10.81 7.96 -6.17
N GLY A 68 -9.61 8.47 -5.85
CA GLY A 68 -8.54 7.63 -5.28
C GLY A 68 -8.82 7.10 -3.87
N ASP A 69 -9.67 7.75 -3.08
CA ASP A 69 -9.89 7.43 -1.65
C ASP A 69 -11.36 7.26 -1.23
N THR A 70 -12.30 7.51 -2.14
CA THR A 70 -13.74 7.37 -1.92
C THR A 70 -14.35 6.37 -2.91
N PHE A 71 -15.09 5.41 -2.37
CA PHE A 71 -15.77 4.36 -3.13
C PHE A 71 -17.20 4.12 -2.62
N VAL A 72 -17.91 3.23 -3.31
CA VAL A 72 -19.28 2.82 -3.04
C VAL A 72 -19.31 1.32 -2.84
N ILE A 73 -19.94 0.87 -1.75
CA ILE A 73 -20.18 -0.55 -1.45
C ILE A 73 -21.64 -0.94 -1.74
N THR A 74 -21.92 -2.25 -1.73
CA THR A 74 -23.28 -2.79 -1.90
C THR A 74 -24.32 -2.07 -1.05
N GLY A 75 -25.40 -1.66 -1.71
CA GLY A 75 -26.44 -0.81 -1.14
C GLY A 75 -26.26 0.68 -1.43
N GLY A 76 -25.28 1.07 -2.25
CA GLY A 76 -25.04 2.46 -2.64
C GLY A 76 -24.32 3.31 -1.59
N GLU A 77 -23.85 2.70 -0.51
CA GLU A 77 -23.28 3.40 0.64
C GLU A 77 -21.85 3.90 0.34
N ARG A 78 -21.57 5.16 0.69
CA ARG A 78 -20.28 5.80 0.37
C ARG A 78 -19.27 5.65 1.51
N VAL A 79 -18.08 5.13 1.17
CA VAL A 79 -16.94 4.98 2.09
C VAL A 79 -15.82 5.92 1.66
N ARG A 80 -15.26 6.68 2.60
CA ARG A 80 -14.00 7.45 2.47
C ARG A 80 -12.94 6.76 3.34
N LEU A 81 -11.74 6.59 2.80
CA LEU A 81 -10.61 6.02 3.54
C LEU A 81 -10.17 6.94 4.69
N ILE A 82 -9.92 6.36 5.86
CA ILE A 82 -9.30 7.06 7.00
C ILE A 82 -7.79 7.21 6.77
N GLY A 83 -7.25 8.37 7.17
CA GLY A 83 -5.81 8.61 7.29
C GLY A 83 -5.11 8.94 5.98
N VAL A 84 -5.85 9.03 4.86
CA VAL A 84 -5.30 9.25 3.53
C VAL A 84 -6.14 10.26 2.74
N ASP A 85 -5.49 10.88 1.76
CA ASP A 85 -6.08 11.85 0.84
C ASP A 85 -5.46 11.67 -0.55
N ALA A 86 -6.29 11.40 -1.55
CA ALA A 86 -5.89 11.22 -2.94
C ALA A 86 -6.29 12.46 -3.78
N PRO A 87 -5.52 12.84 -4.81
CA PRO A 87 -5.87 14.00 -5.62
C PRO A 87 -7.19 13.77 -6.38
N ASP A 88 -8.05 14.78 -6.46
CA ASP A 88 -9.30 14.68 -7.21
C ASP A 88 -9.01 14.58 -8.72
N ALA A 89 -9.40 13.45 -9.32
CA ALA A 89 -9.31 13.18 -10.76
C ALA A 89 -10.01 14.24 -11.65
N ARG A 90 -10.92 15.04 -11.07
CA ARG A 90 -11.69 16.11 -11.74
C ARG A 90 -10.92 17.43 -11.82
N LEU A 91 -9.99 17.68 -10.89
CA LEU A 91 -9.21 18.93 -10.85
C LEU A 91 -8.05 18.95 -11.86
N ALA A 92 -8.15 18.14 -12.92
CA ALA A 92 -7.16 17.84 -13.96
C ALA A 92 -6.74 19.01 -14.87
N ALA A 93 -6.81 20.24 -14.38
CA ALA A 93 -6.47 21.49 -15.07
C ALA A 93 -5.29 22.25 -14.40
N SER A 94 -4.88 21.90 -13.18
CA SER A 94 -3.58 22.31 -12.63
C SER A 94 -2.49 21.31 -13.01
N SER A 95 -1.23 21.70 -12.93
CA SER A 95 -0.06 20.86 -13.27
C SER A 95 0.29 19.80 -12.21
N GLU A 96 -0.68 19.38 -11.39
CA GLU A 96 -0.49 18.62 -10.14
C GLU A 96 -1.10 17.20 -10.20
N THR A 97 -1.80 16.88 -11.28
CA THR A 97 -3.00 16.04 -11.16
C THR A 97 -2.77 14.56 -11.40
N TYR A 98 -2.16 13.88 -10.43
CA TYR A 98 -2.06 12.41 -10.35
C TYR A 98 -3.39 11.70 -9.99
N GLY A 99 -4.50 12.44 -9.94
CA GLY A 99 -5.78 11.95 -9.45
C GLY A 99 -6.43 10.90 -10.36
N LYS A 100 -6.15 10.94 -11.67
CA LYS A 100 -6.64 9.93 -12.62
C LYS A 100 -5.93 8.60 -12.40
N GLU A 101 -4.62 8.66 -12.16
CA GLU A 101 -3.74 7.55 -11.86
C GLU A 101 -4.11 6.92 -10.51
N ALA A 102 -4.35 7.74 -9.48
CA ALA A 102 -4.85 7.28 -8.18
C ALA A 102 -6.24 6.62 -8.28
N ALA A 103 -7.20 7.24 -8.96
CA ALA A 103 -8.53 6.66 -9.18
C ALA A 103 -8.51 5.42 -10.09
N ALA A 104 -7.51 5.27 -10.96
CA ALA A 104 -7.30 4.06 -11.76
C ALA A 104 -6.68 2.93 -10.93
N PHE A 105 -5.67 3.22 -10.10
CA PHE A 105 -5.06 2.26 -9.19
C PHE A 105 -6.08 1.73 -8.18
N THR A 106 -6.85 2.61 -7.52
CA THR A 106 -7.91 2.18 -6.59
C THR A 106 -8.95 1.32 -7.29
N ARG A 107 -9.35 1.66 -8.52
CA ARG A 107 -10.22 0.80 -9.34
C ARG A 107 -9.63 -0.58 -9.61
N GLU A 108 -8.38 -0.64 -10.03
CA GLU A 108 -7.67 -1.89 -10.32
C GLU A 108 -7.55 -2.80 -9.08
N LYS A 109 -7.40 -2.23 -7.87
CA LYS A 109 -7.22 -3.02 -6.65
C LYS A 109 -8.52 -3.40 -5.93
N ILE A 110 -9.59 -2.61 -6.02
CA ILE A 110 -10.82 -2.86 -5.23
C ILE A 110 -12.15 -2.87 -6.00
N GLU A 111 -12.29 -2.31 -7.21
CA GLU A 111 -13.60 -2.28 -7.88
C GLU A 111 -14.03 -3.70 -8.30
N GLY A 112 -15.23 -4.14 -7.88
CA GLY A 112 -15.71 -5.51 -8.08
C GLY A 112 -15.15 -6.56 -7.10
N MET A 113 -14.26 -6.18 -6.17
CA MET A 113 -13.75 -7.06 -5.11
C MET A 113 -14.59 -6.93 -3.83
N HIS A 114 -14.54 -7.93 -2.94
CA HIS A 114 -14.97 -7.71 -1.55
C HIS A 114 -13.83 -7.15 -0.71
N VAL A 115 -14.19 -6.27 0.22
CA VAL A 115 -13.26 -5.72 1.20
C VAL A 115 -13.84 -5.80 2.61
N LYS A 116 -12.97 -5.93 3.60
CA LYS A 116 -13.32 -5.79 5.01
C LYS A 116 -13.12 -4.33 5.43
N LEU A 117 -14.19 -3.70 5.91
CA LEU A 117 -14.12 -2.38 6.55
C LEU A 117 -13.76 -2.55 8.04
N VAL A 118 -12.88 -1.69 8.53
CA VAL A 118 -12.52 -1.56 9.95
C VAL A 118 -12.65 -0.10 10.33
N TYR A 119 -13.62 0.20 11.19
CA TYR A 119 -13.89 1.55 11.66
C TYR A 119 -12.91 2.00 12.76
N ASP A 120 -12.84 3.30 12.98
CA ASP A 120 -12.17 3.94 14.12
C ASP A 120 -13.23 4.66 14.99
N VAL A 121 -12.82 5.46 15.98
CA VAL A 121 -13.69 6.11 16.99
C VAL A 121 -14.92 6.81 16.38
N GLN A 122 -14.77 7.51 15.25
CA GLN A 122 -15.86 8.17 14.53
C GLN A 122 -16.15 7.46 13.19
N GLN A 123 -17.31 6.80 13.10
CA GLN A 123 -17.66 6.00 11.90
C GLN A 123 -18.15 6.80 10.69
N ARG A 124 -18.55 8.08 10.86
CA ARG A 124 -19.08 8.92 9.78
C ARG A 124 -18.58 10.35 9.82
N ASP A 125 -18.39 10.95 8.64
CA ASP A 125 -18.10 12.39 8.51
C ASP A 125 -19.35 13.27 8.48
N GLN A 126 -19.16 14.59 8.44
CA GLN A 126 -20.23 15.59 8.35
C GLN A 126 -21.06 15.52 7.05
N TYR A 127 -20.57 14.81 6.03
CA TYR A 127 -21.28 14.57 4.77
C TYR A 127 -22.00 13.22 4.76
N GLY A 128 -22.00 12.51 5.88
CA GLY A 128 -22.65 11.21 6.05
C GLY A 128 -21.86 10.02 5.49
N ARG A 129 -20.66 10.22 4.92
CA ARG A 129 -19.84 9.10 4.40
C ARG A 129 -19.35 8.23 5.54
N LEU A 130 -19.31 6.91 5.34
CA LEU A 130 -18.58 6.00 6.24
C LEU A 130 -17.09 6.30 6.19
N LEU A 131 -16.44 6.24 7.35
CA LEU A 131 -14.99 6.41 7.51
C LEU A 131 -14.39 5.05 7.90
N ALA A 132 -13.55 4.47 7.03
CA ALA A 132 -12.97 3.14 7.27
C ALA A 132 -11.49 3.01 6.91
N TYR A 133 -10.81 2.12 7.63
CA TYR A 133 -9.63 1.39 7.16
C TYR A 133 -10.09 0.18 6.34
N VAL A 134 -9.44 -0.08 5.21
CA VAL A 134 -9.86 -1.12 4.25
C VAL A 134 -8.82 -2.23 4.20
N TYR A 135 -9.28 -3.48 4.33
CA TYR A 135 -8.46 -4.67 4.17
C TYR A 135 -9.00 -5.53 3.01
N LEU A 136 -8.10 -6.02 2.16
CA LEU A 136 -8.43 -6.91 1.05
C LEU A 136 -8.68 -8.35 1.55
N GLU A 137 -9.25 -9.22 0.71
CA GLU A 137 -9.52 -10.63 1.07
C GLU A 137 -8.26 -11.41 1.48
N ASP A 138 -7.08 -11.04 0.97
CA ASP A 138 -5.78 -11.63 1.33
C ASP A 138 -5.16 -11.03 2.63
N GLY A 139 -5.84 -10.06 3.25
CA GLY A 139 -5.42 -9.40 4.49
C GLY A 139 -4.54 -8.17 4.32
N LYS A 140 -4.18 -7.77 3.09
CA LYS A 140 -3.42 -6.52 2.86
C LYS A 140 -4.21 -5.29 3.29
N PHE A 141 -3.53 -4.34 3.93
CA PHE A 141 -4.09 -3.04 4.32
C PHE A 141 -4.05 -2.08 3.12
N PHE A 142 -5.21 -1.75 2.56
CA PHE A 142 -5.30 -1.00 1.31
C PHE A 142 -4.88 0.47 1.46
N ASN A 143 -5.22 1.12 2.58
CA ASN A 143 -4.82 2.51 2.84
C ASN A 143 -3.28 2.66 2.87
N GLU A 144 -2.57 1.67 3.42
CA GLU A 144 -1.10 1.63 3.40
C GLU A 144 -0.57 1.46 1.98
N LEU A 145 -1.10 0.50 1.21
CA LEU A 145 -0.70 0.27 -0.18
C LEU A 145 -0.87 1.53 -1.05
N LEU A 146 -1.99 2.24 -0.90
CA LEU A 146 -2.29 3.46 -1.66
C LEU A 146 -1.26 4.58 -1.40
N VAL A 147 -0.84 4.76 -0.14
CA VAL A 147 0.18 5.74 0.24
C VAL A 147 1.59 5.26 -0.15
N ARG A 148 1.90 3.97 0.07
CA ARG A 148 3.23 3.37 -0.15
C ARG A 148 3.68 3.43 -1.60
N GLU A 149 2.75 3.27 -2.53
CA GLU A 149 2.96 3.38 -3.98
C GLU A 149 2.83 4.83 -4.49
N GLY A 150 2.53 5.80 -3.61
CA GLY A 150 2.50 7.23 -3.94
C GLY A 150 1.22 7.71 -4.63
N TYR A 151 0.09 7.02 -4.50
CA TYR A 151 -1.22 7.46 -5.06
C TYR A 151 -2.03 8.34 -4.09
N ALA A 152 -1.67 8.37 -2.81
CA ALA A 152 -2.27 9.24 -1.80
C ALA A 152 -1.21 9.79 -0.83
N GLN A 153 -1.52 10.93 -0.20
CA GLN A 153 -0.78 11.48 0.93
C GLN A 153 -1.47 11.11 2.25
N VAL A 154 -0.74 11.21 3.37
CA VAL A 154 -1.28 10.97 4.72
C VAL A 154 -2.07 12.18 5.20
N TYR A 155 -3.33 11.94 5.58
CA TYR A 155 -4.23 12.96 6.11
C TYR A 155 -5.02 12.42 7.29
N THR A 156 -4.53 12.70 8.50
CA THR A 156 -5.07 12.18 9.77
C THR A 156 -5.92 13.24 10.48
N VAL A 157 -7.16 12.89 10.79
CA VAL A 157 -8.12 13.77 11.48
C VAL A 157 -8.56 13.08 12.77
N ALA A 158 -8.28 13.71 13.92
CA ALA A 158 -8.72 13.20 15.22
C ALA A 158 -10.25 13.15 15.30
N PRO A 159 -10.86 12.12 15.92
CA PRO A 159 -10.22 11.06 16.70
C PRO A 159 -9.66 9.86 15.88
N ASN A 160 -9.84 9.84 14.56
CA ASN A 160 -9.56 8.68 13.71
C ASN A 160 -8.07 8.58 13.31
N VAL A 161 -7.25 8.08 14.21
CA VAL A 161 -5.77 8.04 14.07
C VAL A 161 -5.14 6.66 14.34
N ALA A 162 -5.93 5.59 14.53
CA ALA A 162 -5.43 4.28 14.98
C ALA A 162 -4.44 3.57 14.04
N ARG A 163 -4.24 4.07 12.81
CA ARG A 163 -3.23 3.58 11.84
C ARG A 163 -2.21 4.64 11.38
N ALA A 164 -2.17 5.81 12.03
CA ALA A 164 -1.36 6.96 11.59
C ALA A 164 0.13 6.61 11.39
N GLU A 165 0.74 5.86 12.31
CA GLU A 165 2.17 5.51 12.26
C GLU A 165 2.53 4.66 11.02
N ILE A 166 1.69 3.69 10.68
CA ILE A 166 1.87 2.81 9.51
C ILE A 166 1.76 3.62 8.22
N LEU A 167 0.79 4.54 8.15
CA LEU A 167 0.59 5.41 6.98
C LEU A 167 1.74 6.41 6.82
N GLN A 168 2.29 6.93 7.92
CA GLN A 168 3.48 7.79 7.90
C GLN A 168 4.74 7.04 7.41
N GLU A 169 4.91 5.77 7.79
CA GLU A 169 6.00 4.93 7.29
C GLU A 169 5.84 4.62 5.79
N ALA A 170 4.61 4.31 5.34
CA ALA A 170 4.30 4.17 3.92
C ALA A 170 4.65 5.44 3.11
N GLN A 171 4.38 6.63 3.66
CA GLN A 171 4.72 7.89 3.00
C GLN A 171 6.23 8.16 2.98
N ARG A 172 6.97 7.83 4.05
CA ARG A 172 8.46 7.91 4.04
C ARG A 172 9.04 7.07 2.90
N HIS A 173 8.61 5.81 2.80
CA HIS A 173 9.02 4.93 1.71
C HIS A 173 8.69 5.51 0.32
N ALA A 174 7.47 6.05 0.14
CA ALA A 174 7.03 6.62 -1.13
C ALA A 174 7.83 7.89 -1.52
N LEU A 175 8.17 8.73 -0.55
CA LEU A 175 9.03 9.92 -0.72
C LEU A 175 10.46 9.52 -1.10
N GLU A 176 11.08 8.63 -0.33
CA GLU A 176 12.47 8.18 -0.51
C GLU A 176 12.69 7.50 -1.88
N ASN A 177 11.70 6.72 -2.34
CA ASN A 177 11.73 6.03 -3.62
C ASN A 177 11.10 6.84 -4.78
N LYS A 178 10.71 8.11 -4.53
CA LYS A 178 10.07 9.03 -5.50
C LYS A 178 8.87 8.41 -6.25
N LEU A 179 8.03 7.67 -5.53
CA LEU A 179 6.89 6.94 -6.10
C LEU A 179 5.68 7.86 -6.32
N GLY A 180 4.95 7.61 -7.40
CA GLY A 180 3.71 8.34 -7.76
C GLY A 180 3.84 9.86 -7.67
N LEU A 181 2.99 10.46 -6.81
CA LEU A 181 2.97 11.88 -6.47
C LEU A 181 4.35 12.49 -6.22
N TRP A 182 5.22 11.77 -5.52
CA TRP A 182 6.49 12.30 -5.05
C TRP A 182 7.53 12.40 -6.19
N GLY A 183 7.44 11.51 -7.18
CA GLY A 183 8.25 11.54 -8.40
C GLY A 183 7.83 12.61 -9.40
N LEU A 184 6.59 13.10 -9.34
CA LEU A 184 6.14 14.19 -10.22
C LEU A 184 6.96 15.47 -10.04
N SER A 185 7.44 15.76 -8.82
CA SER A 185 8.25 16.96 -8.55
C SER A 185 9.51 17.05 -9.43
N GLU A 186 10.23 15.94 -9.60
CA GLU A 186 11.45 15.86 -10.42
C GLU A 186 11.14 15.89 -11.91
N VAL A 187 10.07 15.21 -12.35
CA VAL A 187 9.60 15.24 -13.75
C VAL A 187 9.13 16.64 -14.14
N LEU A 188 8.36 17.31 -13.28
CA LEU A 188 7.88 18.67 -13.50
C LEU A 188 9.03 19.69 -13.51
N ALA A 189 10.03 19.52 -12.65
CA ALA A 189 11.22 20.38 -12.62
C ALA A 189 12.10 20.24 -13.88
N GLU A 190 12.34 19.02 -14.38
CA GLU A 190 13.02 18.84 -15.67
C GLU A 190 12.16 19.35 -16.85
N LEU A 191 10.83 19.30 -16.76
CA LEU A 191 9.95 19.89 -17.77
C LEU A 191 9.94 21.43 -17.74
N ASP A 192 10.10 22.07 -16.58
CA ASP A 192 10.21 23.54 -16.40
C ASP A 192 11.61 24.10 -16.63
N LYS A 193 12.61 23.23 -16.80
CA LYS A 193 14.01 23.58 -17.01
C LYS A 193 14.15 24.61 -18.14
N LEU A 194 14.67 25.80 -17.79
CA LEU A 194 14.84 26.90 -18.73
C LEU A 194 16.02 26.65 -19.67
N TRP A 195 15.70 26.51 -20.95
CA TRP A 195 16.66 26.43 -22.06
C TRP A 195 16.69 27.77 -22.79
N LEU A 196 17.54 28.69 -22.32
CA LEU A 196 17.65 30.05 -22.86
C LEU A 196 19.05 30.34 -23.41
N ASN A 197 19.14 31.22 -24.40
CA ASN A 197 20.41 31.87 -24.77
C ASN A 197 20.66 33.14 -23.93
N GLU A 198 21.79 33.79 -24.16
CA GLU A 198 22.20 35.05 -23.49
C GLU A 198 21.20 36.20 -23.67
N SER A 199 20.38 36.17 -24.73
CA SER A 199 19.32 37.17 -25.01
C SER A 199 17.92 36.73 -24.54
N GLY A 200 17.80 35.68 -23.73
CA GLY A 200 16.51 35.21 -23.18
C GLY A 200 15.56 34.54 -24.19
N GLN A 201 16.05 34.18 -25.39
CA GLN A 201 15.31 33.41 -26.38
C GLN A 201 15.36 31.92 -26.03
N GLY A 202 14.22 31.22 -26.19
CA GLY A 202 14.12 29.77 -26.02
C GLY A 202 14.98 28.99 -27.02
N LEU A 203 15.66 27.95 -26.54
CA LEU A 203 16.58 27.12 -27.32
C LEU A 203 15.97 25.78 -27.76
N ILE A 204 14.80 25.37 -27.26
CA ILE A 204 14.18 24.11 -27.70
C ILE A 204 13.58 24.31 -29.09
N LYS A 205 14.01 23.52 -30.07
CA LYS A 205 13.54 23.61 -31.46
C LYS A 205 12.29 22.75 -31.68
N GLY A 206 11.15 23.35 -32.00
CA GLY A 206 9.95 22.66 -32.47
C GLY A 206 9.86 22.63 -34.01
N ASN A 207 9.49 21.49 -34.60
CA ASN A 207 9.23 21.35 -36.04
C ASN A 207 7.98 20.47 -36.30
N ILE A 208 7.34 20.63 -37.45
CA ILE A 208 6.06 19.99 -37.81
C ILE A 208 6.19 19.22 -39.11
N ARG A 209 6.49 17.91 -39.02
CA ARG A 209 6.63 17.07 -40.22
C ARG A 209 5.27 16.79 -40.86
N ASN A 210 5.20 16.95 -42.18
CA ASN A 210 4.06 16.65 -43.04
C ASN A 210 2.72 17.24 -42.54
N GLY A 211 2.77 18.40 -41.86
CA GLY A 211 1.60 19.07 -41.29
C GLY A 211 0.89 18.32 -40.15
N ARG A 212 1.50 17.26 -39.59
CA ARG A 212 0.86 16.38 -38.59
C ARG A 212 1.76 16.05 -37.40
N GLU A 213 3.03 15.76 -37.62
CA GLU A 213 3.92 15.28 -36.56
C GLU A 213 4.76 16.42 -35.97
N LYS A 214 4.26 16.97 -34.86
CA LYS A 214 4.94 17.96 -34.02
C LYS A 214 6.02 17.31 -33.16
N ILE A 215 7.30 17.62 -33.41
CA ILE A 215 8.46 17.11 -32.65
C ILE A 215 9.26 18.27 -32.07
N TYR A 216 9.67 18.17 -30.81
CA TYR A 216 10.67 19.09 -30.24
C TYR A 216 12.03 18.43 -29.99
N HIS A 217 13.09 19.24 -30.12
CA HIS A 217 14.48 18.84 -29.98
C HIS A 217 15.18 19.73 -28.94
N LEU A 218 15.73 19.10 -27.90
CA LEU A 218 16.60 19.74 -26.92
C LEU A 218 18.00 20.02 -27.48
N PRO A 219 18.68 21.10 -27.04
CA PRO A 219 20.12 21.27 -27.22
C PRO A 219 20.90 20.02 -26.75
N GLY A 220 21.93 19.65 -27.51
CA GLY A 220 22.69 18.40 -27.28
C GLY A 220 21.98 17.12 -27.78
N GLY A 221 20.70 17.18 -28.17
CA GLY A 221 20.01 16.05 -28.78
C GLY A 221 20.56 15.68 -30.18
N ARG A 222 20.57 14.39 -30.52
CA ARG A 222 21.17 13.82 -31.75
C ARG A 222 20.83 14.59 -33.04
N TYR A 223 19.57 14.99 -33.20
CA TYR A 223 19.08 15.69 -34.39
C TYR A 223 19.06 17.22 -34.24
N TYR A 224 19.43 17.78 -33.09
CA TYR A 224 19.26 19.20 -32.77
C TYR A 224 19.95 20.13 -33.77
N GLN A 225 21.16 19.79 -34.22
CA GLN A 225 21.90 20.64 -35.16
C GLN A 225 21.32 20.59 -36.59
N VAL A 226 20.74 19.45 -37.00
CA VAL A 226 20.15 19.28 -38.34
C VAL A 226 18.67 19.68 -38.42
N THR A 227 17.96 19.75 -37.30
CA THR A 227 16.58 20.25 -37.26
C THR A 227 16.57 21.77 -37.48
N ARG A 228 15.87 22.20 -38.54
CA ARG A 228 15.36 23.56 -38.72
C ARG A 228 14.13 23.72 -37.83
N ALA A 229 14.11 24.77 -37.01
CA ALA A 229 12.96 25.10 -36.17
C ALA A 229 11.90 25.87 -36.95
N GLU A 230 10.63 25.61 -36.62
CA GLU A 230 9.46 26.41 -36.97
C GLU A 230 8.96 27.20 -35.75
N LEU A 231 9.06 26.61 -34.55
CA LEU A 231 8.81 27.25 -33.26
C LEU A 231 10.01 27.06 -32.32
N TRP A 232 10.12 27.95 -31.33
CA TRP A 232 11.14 27.89 -30.28
C TRP A 232 10.46 27.95 -28.91
N PHE A 233 10.88 27.07 -27.99
CA PHE A 233 10.34 27.00 -26.63
C PHE A 233 11.44 27.20 -25.59
N LYS A 234 11.05 27.75 -24.44
CA LYS A 234 11.91 28.02 -23.27
C LYS A 234 11.95 26.83 -22.32
N THR A 235 10.86 26.06 -22.22
CA THR A 235 10.76 24.86 -21.36
C THR A 235 10.22 23.67 -22.15
N GLU A 236 10.46 22.44 -21.68
CA GLU A 236 9.87 21.27 -22.33
C GLU A 236 8.35 21.20 -22.11
N ARG A 237 7.85 21.75 -21.00
CA ARG A 237 6.41 21.89 -20.73
C ARG A 237 5.73 22.74 -21.80
N GLU A 238 6.27 23.92 -22.11
CA GLU A 238 5.73 24.83 -23.14
C GLU A 238 5.63 24.12 -24.50
N ALA A 239 6.61 23.30 -24.86
CA ALA A 239 6.59 22.48 -26.07
C ALA A 239 5.49 21.41 -26.04
N VAL A 240 5.32 20.71 -24.92
CA VAL A 240 4.29 19.67 -24.72
C VAL A 240 2.88 20.26 -24.73
N GLU A 241 2.65 21.40 -24.10
CA GLU A 241 1.38 22.15 -24.10
C GLU A 241 1.01 22.62 -25.51
N ASN A 242 2.00 23.03 -26.31
CA ASN A 242 1.83 23.30 -27.74
C ASN A 242 1.63 22.03 -28.59
N GLY A 243 1.56 20.84 -27.98
CA GLY A 243 1.30 19.55 -28.62
C GLY A 243 2.51 18.93 -29.31
N PHE A 244 3.74 19.33 -28.97
CA PHE A 244 4.97 18.72 -29.51
C PHE A 244 5.43 17.56 -28.64
N ARG A 245 5.77 16.42 -29.25
CA ARG A 245 6.38 15.29 -28.55
C ARG A 245 7.91 15.38 -28.57
N LYS A 246 8.58 14.87 -27.53
CA LYS A 246 10.06 14.78 -27.47
C LYS A 246 10.59 13.99 -28.67
N SER A 247 11.71 14.43 -29.24
CA SER A 247 12.46 13.62 -30.21
C SER A 247 12.89 12.31 -29.57
N ARG A 248 12.65 11.19 -30.25
CA ARG A 248 13.31 9.92 -29.93
C ARG A 248 14.81 10.04 -30.29
N ARG A 249 15.66 9.25 -29.63
CA ARG A 249 17.11 9.17 -29.91
C ARG A 249 17.39 8.46 -31.25
#